data_AF-A0A379FPN0-F1
#
_entry.id   AF-A0A379FPN0-F1
#
_cell.length_a   1.000
_cell.length_b   1.000
_cell.length_c   1.000
_cell.angle_alpha   90.00
_cell.angle_beta   90.00
_cell.angle_gamma   90.00
#
_symmetry.space_group_name_H-M   'P 1'
#
loop_
_entity.id
_entity.type
_entity.pdbx_description
1 polymer ?
#
loop_
_entity_poly.entity_id
_entity_poly.type
_entity_poly.pdbx_seq_one_letter_code
_entity_poly.pdbx_strand_id
1 'polypeptide(L)'
;MNIPTPWGLISKTLKWIWNKITSFWLLKVYEQSHGYKVKHLQLGSRWEKLGDNLEYSLRLANPADHNSLKSRVAFRSTKETIKNVTLFFEASGNGVRYQQKIELANLDKSVIIVTLDQIPKQDIIKTSDTDIFFTINEFRFIQCVITQEDGYQCQPFNSITSHLTHNWILNDKWVRRWGTVWNCNAIEHAKYEISWYWRWKLGEYRYFLLFQSSTKRFSIQSMSRKLLCKILIHPYMLTLQFWLAIHSGFFRFGDGKLIYKNNQKTNEAS
;
A
#
# COMPACT_ATOMS: atom_id res chain seq x y z
N MET A 1 -50.49 22.31 -17.83
CA MET A 1 -49.81 22.17 -16.52
C MET A 1 -48.76 21.07 -16.65
N ASN A 2 -47.48 21.42 -16.76
CA ASN A 2 -46.39 20.42 -16.76
C ASN A 2 -46.10 20.04 -15.32
N ILE A 3 -46.53 18.85 -14.92
CA ILE A 3 -46.15 18.24 -13.64
C ILE A 3 -44.66 17.90 -13.76
N PRO A 4 -43.75 18.53 -12.99
CA PRO A 4 -42.34 18.20 -13.06
C PRO A 4 -42.15 16.79 -12.48
N THR A 5 -41.95 15.81 -13.36
CA THR A 5 -41.60 14.44 -12.95
C THR A 5 -40.37 14.46 -12.05
N PRO A 6 -40.40 13.81 -10.86
CA PRO A 6 -39.35 13.91 -9.85
C PRO A 6 -38.21 12.94 -10.14
N TRP A 7 -37.63 13.02 -11.34
CA TRP A 7 -36.49 12.19 -11.77
C TRP A 7 -35.31 12.28 -10.77
N GLY A 8 -35.17 13.42 -10.09
CA GLY A 8 -34.17 13.62 -9.03
C GLY A 8 -34.40 12.80 -7.77
N LEU A 9 -35.64 12.45 -7.42
CA LEU A 9 -35.94 11.59 -6.26
C LEU A 9 -35.79 10.11 -6.63
N ILE A 10 -36.27 9.72 -7.82
CA ILE A 10 -36.15 8.35 -8.34
C ILE A 10 -34.68 7.95 -8.54
N SER A 11 -33.85 8.85 -9.07
CA SER A 11 -32.40 8.60 -9.21
C SER A 11 -31.69 8.51 -7.86
N LYS A 12 -32.11 9.29 -6.85
CA LYS A 12 -31.56 9.21 -5.48
C LYS A 12 -31.92 7.90 -4.79
N THR A 13 -33.17 7.45 -4.89
CA THR A 13 -33.60 6.18 -4.29
C THR A 13 -32.92 4.99 -4.98
N LEU A 14 -32.85 4.99 -6.32
CA LEU A 14 -32.16 3.94 -7.07
C LEU A 14 -30.67 3.89 -6.70
N LYS A 15 -30.00 5.04 -6.60
CA LYS A 15 -28.60 5.13 -6.16
C LYS A 15 -28.42 4.65 -4.72
N TRP A 16 -29.37 4.93 -3.84
CA TRP A 16 -29.35 4.46 -2.45
C TRP A 16 -29.49 2.94 -2.37
N ILE A 17 -30.45 2.35 -3.08
CA ILE A 17 -30.64 0.90 -3.17
C ILE A 17 -29.39 0.25 -3.76
N TRP A 18 -28.85 0.81 -4.84
CA TRP A 18 -27.62 0.32 -5.47
C TRP A 18 -26.42 0.38 -4.53
N ASN A 19 -26.28 1.46 -3.75
CA ASN A 19 -25.23 1.58 -2.73
C ASN A 19 -25.38 0.53 -1.63
N LYS A 20 -26.61 0.22 -1.20
CA LYS A 20 -26.87 -0.84 -0.22
C LYS A 20 -26.51 -2.22 -0.75
N ILE A 21 -26.93 -2.54 -1.98
CA ILE A 21 -26.62 -3.82 -2.63
C ILE A 21 -25.11 -3.97 -2.80
N THR A 22 -24.45 -2.96 -3.37
CA THR A 22 -22.99 -3.00 -3.60
C THR A 22 -22.21 -3.02 -2.29
N SER A 23 -22.66 -2.32 -1.25
CA SER A 23 -22.03 -2.38 0.08
C SER A 23 -22.11 -3.78 0.65
N PHE A 24 -23.28 -4.40 0.65
CA PHE A 24 -23.44 -5.78 1.10
C PHE A 24 -22.55 -6.77 0.34
N TRP A 25 -22.40 -6.58 -0.97
CA TRP A 25 -21.63 -7.49 -1.83
C TRP A 25 -20.11 -7.27 -1.77
N LEU A 26 -19.65 -6.02 -1.76
CA LEU A 26 -18.26 -5.67 -2.06
C LEU A 26 -17.49 -5.15 -0.83
N LEU A 27 -18.18 -4.59 0.19
CA LEU A 27 -17.55 -3.83 1.28
C LEU A 27 -16.47 -4.64 1.98
N LYS A 28 -16.77 -5.89 2.35
CA LYS A 28 -15.83 -6.77 3.06
C LYS A 28 -14.51 -6.96 2.31
N VAL A 29 -14.54 -7.08 0.98
CA VAL A 29 -13.34 -7.26 0.16
C VAL A 29 -12.56 -5.95 0.05
N TYR A 30 -13.26 -4.83 -0.04
CA TYR A 30 -12.65 -3.49 -0.05
C TYR A 30 -11.95 -3.18 1.29
N GLU A 31 -12.61 -3.50 2.41
CA GLU A 31 -12.03 -3.39 3.76
C GLU A 31 -10.79 -4.26 3.92
N GLN A 32 -10.84 -5.52 3.46
CA GLN A 32 -9.68 -6.41 3.49
C GLN A 32 -8.53 -5.85 2.65
N SER A 33 -8.81 -5.39 1.42
CA SER A 33 -7.81 -4.82 0.52
C SER A 33 -7.14 -3.59 1.14
N HIS A 34 -7.95 -2.69 1.70
CA HIS A 34 -7.44 -1.51 2.39
C HIS A 34 -6.66 -1.89 3.66
N GLY A 35 -7.15 -2.86 4.42
CA GLY A 35 -6.49 -3.39 5.62
C GLY A 35 -5.10 -3.96 5.33
N TYR A 36 -4.91 -4.64 4.20
CA TYR A 36 -3.57 -5.08 3.78
C TYR A 36 -2.62 -3.91 3.57
N LYS A 37 -3.06 -2.86 2.88
CA LYS A 37 -2.25 -1.64 2.69
C LYS A 37 -1.91 -0.99 4.03
N VAL A 38 -2.89 -0.85 4.92
CA VAL A 38 -2.69 -0.27 6.26
C VAL A 38 -1.69 -1.09 7.07
N LYS A 39 -1.79 -2.43 7.04
CA LYS A 39 -0.86 -3.33 7.74
C LYS A 39 0.58 -3.16 7.26
N HIS A 40 0.81 -3.04 5.95
CA HIS A 40 2.15 -2.79 5.39
C HIS A 40 2.72 -1.44 5.81
N LEU A 41 1.86 -0.45 5.99
CA LEU A 41 2.23 0.90 6.43
C LEU A 41 2.14 1.07 7.96
N GLN A 42 1.86 0.02 8.72
CA GLN A 42 1.72 0.12 10.17
C GLN A 42 3.09 0.37 10.81
N LEU A 43 3.13 1.17 11.86
CA LEU A 43 4.33 1.37 12.65
C LEU A 43 4.85 0.01 13.16
N GLY A 44 6.13 -0.27 12.96
CA GLY A 44 6.76 -1.54 13.31
C GLY A 44 6.67 -2.63 12.24
N SER A 45 6.03 -2.38 11.09
CA SER A 45 6.02 -3.33 9.96
C SER A 45 7.40 -3.45 9.29
N ARG A 46 8.19 -2.38 9.34
CA ARG A 46 9.54 -2.28 8.78
C ARG A 46 10.43 -1.53 9.76
N TRP A 47 11.59 -2.11 10.05
CA TRP A 47 12.60 -1.52 10.92
C TRP A 47 13.86 -1.25 10.11
N GLU A 48 14.37 -0.03 10.22
CA GLU A 48 15.59 0.43 9.58
C GLU A 48 16.62 0.77 10.65
N LYS A 49 17.89 0.51 10.36
CA LYS A 49 18.99 0.80 11.30
C LYS A 49 19.32 2.28 11.30
N LEU A 50 19.57 2.82 12.49
CA LEU A 50 20.06 4.18 12.72
C LEU A 50 21.35 4.10 13.54
N GLY A 51 22.47 3.87 12.86
CA GLY A 51 23.71 3.45 13.51
C GLY A 51 23.65 1.97 13.89
N ASP A 52 24.51 1.55 14.83
CA ASP A 52 24.72 0.13 15.11
C ASP A 52 23.70 -0.47 16.08
N ASN A 53 23.31 0.30 17.10
CA ASN A 53 22.53 -0.20 18.25
C ASN A 53 21.08 0.28 18.27
N LEU A 54 20.67 1.15 17.33
CA LEU A 54 19.33 1.75 17.31
C LEU A 54 18.63 1.40 16.00
N GLU A 55 17.36 1.03 16.09
CA GLU A 55 16.46 0.88 14.95
C GLU A 55 15.28 1.82 15.06
N TYR A 56 14.76 2.23 13.92
CA TYR A 56 13.55 3.03 13.84
C TYR A 56 12.54 2.44 12.85
N SER A 57 11.27 2.74 13.08
CA SER A 57 10.18 2.50 12.15
C SER A 57 9.40 3.79 11.96
N LEU A 58 9.28 4.27 10.73
CA LEU A 58 8.66 5.55 10.40
C LEU A 58 7.27 5.34 9.80
N ARG A 59 6.28 6.05 10.33
CA ARG A 59 4.96 6.20 9.72
C ARG A 59 4.61 7.67 9.55
N LEU A 60 4.77 8.17 8.33
CA LEU A 60 4.30 9.50 7.97
C LEU A 60 2.81 9.48 7.65
N ALA A 61 2.08 10.47 8.14
CA ALA A 61 0.65 10.62 7.91
C ALA A 61 0.35 10.93 6.44
N ASN A 62 -0.75 10.41 5.91
CA ASN A 62 -1.24 10.77 4.58
C ASN A 62 -2.76 11.03 4.57
N PRO A 63 -3.31 11.78 3.59
CA PRO A 63 -4.74 12.01 3.42
C PRO A 63 -5.60 10.76 3.20
N ALA A 64 -4.99 9.64 2.81
CA ALA A 64 -5.70 8.40 2.55
C ALA A 64 -5.93 7.56 3.81
N ASP A 65 -5.35 7.97 4.95
CA ASP A 65 -5.55 7.35 6.25
C ASP A 65 -6.96 7.67 6.76
N HIS A 66 -7.78 6.64 7.01
CA HIS A 66 -9.16 6.81 7.47
C HIS A 66 -9.26 7.49 8.84
N ASN A 67 -8.24 7.31 9.66
CA ASN A 67 -8.07 8.05 10.89
C ASN A 67 -7.07 9.18 10.64
N SER A 68 -7.35 10.38 11.17
CA SER A 68 -6.38 11.49 11.18
C SER A 68 -5.22 11.13 12.11
N LEU A 69 -4.29 10.34 11.59
CA LEU A 69 -3.09 9.92 12.29
C LEU A 69 -2.06 11.03 12.10
N LYS A 70 -1.45 11.47 13.20
CA LYS A 70 -0.22 12.25 13.14
C LYS A 70 0.93 11.36 12.66
N SER A 71 1.95 11.96 12.06
CA SER A 71 3.20 11.27 11.74
C SER A 71 3.86 10.76 13.02
N ARG A 72 4.42 9.55 13.00
CA ARG A 72 5.01 8.88 14.17
C ARG A 72 6.30 8.17 13.79
N VAL A 73 7.20 8.08 14.75
CA VAL A 73 8.42 7.25 14.67
C VAL A 73 8.46 6.35 15.88
N ALA A 74 8.68 5.06 15.67
CA ALA A 74 9.00 4.11 16.71
C ALA A 74 10.52 3.92 16.74
N PHE A 75 11.07 3.82 17.94
CA PHE A 75 12.47 3.49 18.18
C PHE A 75 12.56 2.27 19.08
N ARG A 76 13.61 1.47 18.87
CA ARG A 76 14.00 0.38 19.78
C ARG A 76 15.49 0.14 19.69
N SER A 77 16.07 -0.38 20.76
CA SER A 77 17.43 -0.91 20.70
C SER A 77 17.47 -2.31 20.11
N THR A 78 18.55 -2.63 19.40
CA THR A 78 18.79 -3.95 18.80
C THR A 78 19.48 -4.93 19.74
N LYS A 79 20.41 -4.46 20.56
CA LYS A 79 21.30 -5.31 21.37
C LYS A 79 21.27 -4.92 22.84
N GLU A 80 21.80 -3.74 23.13
CA GLU A 80 22.10 -3.25 24.48
C GLU A 80 21.15 -2.13 24.86
N THR A 81 20.90 -1.98 26.14
CA THR A 81 20.16 -0.85 26.66
C THR A 81 20.94 0.45 26.39
N ILE A 82 20.24 1.41 25.78
CA ILE A 82 20.77 2.73 25.47
C ILE A 82 20.25 3.69 26.53
N LYS A 83 21.17 4.36 27.23
CA LYS A 83 20.84 5.29 28.30
C LYS A 83 20.04 6.48 27.76
N ASN A 84 20.59 7.18 26.77
CA ASN A 84 19.98 8.37 26.18
C ASN A 84 20.24 8.43 24.67
N VAL A 85 19.25 8.92 23.92
CA VAL A 85 19.38 9.28 22.51
C VAL A 85 18.85 10.68 22.31
N THR A 86 19.65 11.54 21.71
CA THR A 86 19.21 12.87 21.26
C THR A 86 19.44 12.96 19.76
N LEU A 87 18.40 13.31 19.01
CA LEU A 87 18.47 13.45 17.55
C LEU A 87 17.45 14.47 17.07
N PHE A 88 17.63 14.96 15.84
CA PHE A 88 16.64 15.78 15.17
C PHE A 88 16.09 15.04 13.96
N PHE A 89 14.77 14.90 13.88
CA PHE A 89 14.11 14.48 12.65
C PHE A 89 13.93 15.70 11.76
N GLU A 90 14.48 15.66 10.56
CA GLU A 90 14.36 16.70 9.55
C GLU A 90 13.61 16.15 8.35
N ALA A 91 12.59 16.88 7.90
CA ALA A 91 11.84 16.59 6.68
C ALA A 91 11.82 17.85 5.81
N SER A 92 11.98 17.69 4.50
CA SER A 92 11.98 18.81 3.56
C SER A 92 11.10 18.51 2.36
N GLY A 93 10.47 19.55 1.84
CA GLY A 93 9.62 19.50 0.66
C GLY A 93 9.32 20.90 0.15
N ASN A 94 9.39 21.08 -1.17
CA ASN A 94 9.09 22.36 -1.83
C ASN A 94 9.82 23.58 -1.23
N GLY A 95 11.11 23.43 -0.90
CA GLY A 95 11.93 24.50 -0.31
C GLY A 95 11.63 24.82 1.16
N VAL A 96 10.68 24.13 1.79
CA VAL A 96 10.38 24.26 3.23
C VAL A 96 11.03 23.11 3.99
N ARG A 97 11.57 23.42 5.16
CA ARG A 97 12.23 22.46 6.04
C ARG A 97 11.54 22.44 7.40
N TYR A 98 11.14 21.25 7.81
CA TYR A 98 10.52 20.96 9.09
C TYR A 98 11.51 20.17 9.93
N GLN A 99 11.61 20.52 11.21
CA GLN A 99 12.57 19.89 12.10
C GLN A 99 11.95 19.70 13.46
N GLN A 100 12.18 18.54 14.07
CA GLN A 100 11.73 18.21 15.41
C GLN A 100 12.84 17.55 16.21
N LYS A 101 13.10 18.07 17.41
CA LYS A 101 14.01 17.45 18.37
C LYS A 101 13.32 16.24 18.99
N ILE A 102 14.04 15.13 19.09
CA ILE A 102 13.60 13.90 19.72
C ILE A 102 14.65 13.54 20.78
N GLU A 103 14.18 13.42 22.01
CA GLU A 103 14.96 12.99 23.17
C GLU A 103 14.31 11.74 23.73
N LEU A 104 15.11 10.69 23.89
CA LEU A 104 14.68 9.39 24.38
C LEU A 104 15.63 8.97 25.48
N ALA A 105 15.08 8.38 26.53
CA ALA A 105 15.83 7.84 27.65
C ALA A 105 15.43 6.38 27.87
N ASN A 106 16.37 5.57 28.36
CA ASN A 106 16.19 4.17 28.72
C ASN A 106 15.56 3.35 27.58
N LEU A 107 16.25 3.31 26.44
CA LEU A 107 15.86 2.56 25.26
C LEU A 107 16.37 1.11 25.37
N ASP A 108 15.46 0.18 25.54
CA ASP A 108 15.73 -1.25 25.52
C ASP A 108 15.13 -1.90 24.25
N LYS A 109 14.79 -3.18 24.31
CA LYS A 109 14.09 -3.86 23.19
C LYS A 109 12.62 -3.46 23.07
N SER A 110 12.06 -2.77 24.05
CA SER A 110 10.69 -2.24 23.99
C SER A 110 10.63 -1.06 23.01
N VAL A 111 9.45 -0.86 22.43
CA VAL A 111 9.26 0.15 21.39
C VAL A 111 8.79 1.45 22.04
N ILE A 112 9.56 2.52 21.86
CA ILE A 112 9.14 3.87 22.23
C ILE A 112 8.58 4.57 20.99
N ILE A 113 7.36 5.06 21.07
CA ILE A 113 6.67 5.76 19.98
C ILE A 113 6.68 7.25 20.24
N VAL A 114 7.24 8.01 19.31
CA VAL A 114 7.26 9.48 19.30
C VAL A 114 6.30 9.99 18.24
N THR A 115 5.49 10.99 18.61
CA THR A 115 4.64 11.70 17.66
C THR A 115 5.40 12.89 17.07
N LEU A 116 5.36 13.02 15.75
CA LEU A 116 6.00 14.09 15.01
C LEU A 116 4.99 15.23 14.79
N ASP A 117 4.85 16.10 15.78
CA ASP A 117 3.89 17.21 15.77
C ASP A 117 4.29 18.37 14.85
N GLN A 118 5.59 18.57 14.64
CA GLN A 118 6.11 19.65 13.79
C GLN A 118 6.23 19.24 12.32
N ILE A 119 5.92 17.98 12.00
CA ILE A 119 6.04 17.41 10.67
C ILE A 119 4.65 17.29 10.03
N PRO A 120 4.39 17.94 8.89
CA PRO A 120 3.09 17.88 8.25
C PRO A 120 2.79 16.47 7.71
N LYS A 121 1.52 16.22 7.40
CA LYS A 121 1.13 15.05 6.59
C LYS A 121 1.72 15.16 5.18
N GLN A 122 1.98 14.02 4.54
CA GLN A 122 2.34 13.93 3.12
C GLN A 122 1.13 14.33 2.29
N ASP A 123 1.14 15.52 1.70
CA ASP A 123 0.03 16.02 0.90
C ASP A 123 0.54 16.71 -0.37
N ILE A 124 -0.34 16.85 -1.35
CA ILE A 124 -0.05 17.63 -2.56
C ILE A 124 -0.27 19.11 -2.23
N ILE A 125 0.77 19.92 -2.42
CA ILE A 125 0.68 21.38 -2.26
C ILE A 125 0.23 22.03 -3.56
N LYS A 126 0.88 21.65 -4.67
CA LYS A 126 0.67 22.29 -5.97
C LYS A 126 0.88 21.28 -7.09
N THR A 127 0.06 21.39 -8.11
CA THR A 127 0.25 20.72 -9.39
C THR A 127 0.48 21.80 -10.45
N SER A 128 1.59 21.73 -11.18
CA SER A 128 1.76 22.42 -12.46
C SER A 128 1.52 21.44 -13.61
N ASP A 129 1.56 21.93 -14.85
CA ASP A 129 1.42 21.09 -16.04
C ASP A 129 2.55 20.05 -16.17
N THR A 130 3.70 20.30 -15.53
CA THR A 130 4.90 19.45 -15.58
C THR A 130 5.24 18.76 -14.27
N ASP A 131 4.90 19.36 -13.12
CA ASP A 131 5.43 18.97 -11.82
C ASP A 131 4.35 18.86 -10.74
N ILE A 132 4.55 17.91 -9.83
CA ILE A 132 3.72 17.71 -8.64
C ILE A 132 4.58 17.98 -7.41
N PHE A 133 4.16 18.94 -6.60
CA PHE A 133 4.86 19.35 -5.39
C PHE A 133 4.17 18.78 -4.16
N PHE A 134 4.94 18.09 -3.31
CA PHE A 134 4.47 17.55 -2.05
C PHE A 134 5.00 18.35 -0.85
N THR A 135 4.29 18.25 0.27
CA THR A 135 4.69 18.83 1.57
C THR A 135 6.03 18.32 2.07
N ILE A 136 6.31 17.04 1.84
CA ILE A 136 7.54 16.37 2.22
C ILE A 136 7.98 15.49 1.05
N ASN A 137 9.22 15.62 0.62
CA ASN A 137 9.86 14.81 -0.43
C ASN A 137 10.96 13.92 0.13
N GLU A 138 11.63 14.36 1.17
CA GLU A 138 12.74 13.64 1.77
C GLU A 138 12.75 13.83 3.29
N PHE A 139 13.40 12.91 3.97
CA PHE A 139 13.65 13.02 5.40
C PHE A 139 15.02 12.48 5.76
N ARG A 140 15.54 12.92 6.90
CA ARG A 140 16.77 12.40 7.52
C ARG A 140 16.76 12.66 9.02
N PHE A 141 17.56 11.91 9.74
CA PHE A 141 17.91 12.21 11.12
C PHE A 141 19.27 12.90 11.16
N ILE A 142 19.38 14.01 11.88
CA ILE A 142 20.62 14.78 12.00
C ILE A 142 21.03 14.93 13.47
N GLN A 143 22.33 15.14 13.68
CA GLN A 143 22.94 15.30 15.01
C GLN A 143 22.53 14.17 15.96
N CYS A 144 22.58 12.93 15.47
CA CYS A 144 22.26 11.74 16.24
C CYS A 144 23.37 11.51 17.25
N VAL A 145 23.04 11.65 18.53
CA VAL A 145 23.91 11.40 19.66
C VAL A 145 23.33 10.27 20.47
N ILE A 146 24.09 9.18 20.59
CA ILE A 146 23.70 7.97 21.31
C ILE A 146 24.64 7.81 22.49
N THR A 147 24.08 7.73 23.69
CA THR A 147 24.81 7.45 24.94
C THR A 147 24.43 6.06 25.43
N GLN A 148 25.40 5.16 25.45
CA GLN A 148 25.24 3.79 25.96
C GLN A 148 25.17 3.78 27.50
N GLU A 149 24.81 2.63 28.08
CA GLU A 149 24.79 2.47 29.54
C GLU A 149 26.14 2.71 30.21
N ASP A 150 27.22 2.27 29.56
CA ASP A 150 28.60 2.45 30.02
C ASP A 150 29.06 3.92 30.04
N GLY A 151 28.18 4.86 29.68
CA GLY A 151 28.47 6.29 29.58
C GLY A 151 29.22 6.67 28.31
N TYR A 152 29.61 5.69 27.48
CA TYR A 152 30.19 5.96 26.17
C TYR A 152 29.19 6.69 25.28
N GLN A 153 29.64 7.81 24.71
CA GLN A 153 28.87 8.63 23.81
C GLN A 153 29.44 8.51 22.39
N CYS A 154 28.63 8.01 21.47
CA CYS A 154 28.99 7.97 20.05
C CYS A 154 29.18 9.39 19.52
N GLN A 155 30.13 9.57 18.58
CA GLN A 155 30.27 10.84 17.88
C GLN A 155 28.97 11.20 17.16
N PRO A 156 28.57 12.48 17.14
CA PRO A 156 27.37 12.91 16.44
C PRO A 156 27.44 12.52 14.97
N PHE A 157 26.41 11.83 14.48
CA PHE A 157 26.31 11.43 13.08
C PHE A 157 24.96 11.81 12.46
N ASN A 158 24.90 11.81 11.15
CA ASN A 158 23.67 12.03 10.39
C ASN A 158 23.28 10.73 9.68
N SER A 159 21.97 10.48 9.55
CA SER A 159 21.49 9.38 8.72
C SER A 159 21.61 9.72 7.24
N ILE A 160 21.50 8.68 6.41
CA ILE A 160 21.30 8.82 4.96
C ILE A 160 19.98 9.58 4.73
N THR A 161 19.95 10.41 3.68
CA THR A 161 18.73 11.06 3.21
C THR A 161 17.85 10.05 2.50
N SER A 162 16.62 9.91 2.97
CA SER A 162 15.62 9.01 2.41
C SER A 162 14.62 9.78 1.56
N HIS A 163 14.53 9.44 0.28
CA HIS A 163 13.59 10.06 -0.65
C HIS A 163 12.25 9.30 -0.67
N LEU A 164 11.16 10.05 -0.56
CA LEU A 164 9.81 9.52 -0.60
C LEU A 164 9.35 9.37 -2.05
N THR A 165 8.88 8.16 -2.39
CA THR A 165 8.41 7.85 -3.75
C THR A 165 6.97 8.28 -4.01
N HIS A 166 6.20 8.63 -2.97
CA HIS A 166 4.78 9.00 -3.07
C HIS A 166 3.91 8.01 -3.86
N ASN A 167 4.30 6.74 -3.90
CA ASN A 167 3.57 5.68 -4.59
C ASN A 167 2.11 5.57 -4.11
N TRP A 168 1.87 5.92 -2.84
CA TRP A 168 0.55 5.91 -2.26
C TRP A 168 -0.45 6.81 -2.97
N ILE A 169 -0.04 7.82 -3.73
CA ILE A 169 -0.94 8.68 -4.51
C ILE A 169 -0.74 8.56 -6.02
N LEU A 170 0.50 8.32 -6.46
CA LEU A 170 0.83 8.28 -7.88
C LEU A 170 0.52 6.93 -8.56
N ASN A 171 0.69 5.82 -7.84
CA ASN A 171 0.62 4.47 -8.41
C ASN A 171 -0.49 3.60 -7.80
N ASP A 172 -0.86 3.88 -6.56
CA ASP A 172 -1.91 3.16 -5.88
C ASP A 172 -3.29 3.41 -6.49
N LYS A 173 -4.13 2.39 -6.40
CA LYS A 173 -5.47 2.35 -6.98
C LYS A 173 -6.48 2.66 -5.90
N TRP A 174 -6.97 3.89 -5.94
CA TRP A 174 -7.98 4.39 -5.01
C TRP A 174 -9.35 4.44 -5.65
N VAL A 175 -10.35 3.96 -4.91
CA VAL A 175 -11.74 4.00 -5.34
C VAL A 175 -12.58 4.66 -4.25
N ARG A 176 -13.26 5.75 -4.58
CA ARG A 176 -14.21 6.40 -3.67
C ARG A 176 -15.57 5.74 -3.77
N ARG A 177 -16.00 5.05 -2.70
CA ARG A 177 -17.30 4.37 -2.60
C ARG A 177 -17.82 4.41 -1.16
N TRP A 178 -19.14 4.54 -1.04
CA TRP A 178 -19.85 4.61 0.25
C TRP A 178 -19.34 5.73 1.19
N GLY A 179 -18.96 6.88 0.64
CA GLY A 179 -18.48 8.02 1.41
C GLY A 179 -16.98 7.98 1.75
N THR A 180 -16.33 6.83 1.56
CA THR A 180 -14.93 6.60 1.95
C THR A 180 -14.05 6.30 0.72
N VAL A 181 -12.74 6.51 0.86
CA VAL A 181 -11.72 6.19 -0.15
C VAL A 181 -11.06 4.86 0.23
N TRP A 182 -11.08 3.89 -0.69
CA TRP A 182 -10.58 2.54 -0.45
C TRP A 182 -9.35 2.26 -1.31
N ASN A 183 -8.35 1.60 -0.72
CA ASN A 183 -7.20 1.11 -1.48
C ASN A 183 -7.54 -0.24 -2.09
N CYS A 184 -7.46 -0.34 -3.41
CA CYS A 184 -7.83 -1.53 -4.19
C CYS A 184 -6.61 -2.24 -4.80
N ASN A 185 -5.38 -1.92 -4.37
CA ASN A 185 -4.18 -2.56 -4.91
C ASN A 185 -4.22 -4.07 -4.80
N ALA A 186 -4.58 -4.61 -3.63
CA ALA A 186 -4.64 -6.06 -3.43
C ALA A 186 -5.67 -6.72 -4.36
N ILE A 187 -6.79 -6.04 -4.64
CA ILE A 187 -7.80 -6.52 -5.61
C ILE A 187 -7.21 -6.50 -7.02
N GLU A 188 -6.49 -5.45 -7.41
CA GLU A 188 -5.82 -5.40 -8.71
C GLU A 188 -4.73 -6.44 -8.84
N HIS A 189 -3.87 -6.62 -7.84
CA HIS A 189 -2.86 -7.67 -7.82
C HIS A 189 -3.48 -9.06 -7.98
N ALA A 190 -4.60 -9.35 -7.28
CA ALA A 190 -5.30 -10.62 -7.45
C ALA A 190 -5.84 -10.80 -8.87
N LYS A 191 -6.33 -9.72 -9.52
CA LYS A 191 -6.73 -9.77 -10.94
C LYS A 191 -5.54 -9.99 -11.87
N TYR A 192 -4.39 -9.37 -11.60
CA TYR A 192 -3.16 -9.61 -12.35
C TYR A 192 -2.68 -11.06 -12.21
N GLU A 193 -2.79 -11.66 -11.03
CA GLU A 193 -2.49 -13.09 -10.80
C GLU A 193 -3.42 -14.00 -11.63
N ILE A 194 -4.73 -13.72 -11.67
CA ILE A 194 -5.68 -14.44 -12.55
C ILE A 194 -5.27 -14.28 -14.02
N SER A 195 -4.91 -13.06 -14.42
CA SER A 195 -4.42 -12.80 -15.78
C SER A 195 -3.18 -13.63 -16.09
N TRP A 196 -2.18 -13.64 -15.20
CA TRP A 196 -0.96 -14.42 -15.37
C TRP A 196 -1.22 -15.91 -15.43
N TYR A 197 -2.14 -16.42 -14.62
CA TYR A 197 -2.58 -17.82 -14.68
C TYR A 197 -3.08 -18.19 -16.07
N TRP A 198 -3.96 -17.37 -16.68
CA TRP A 198 -4.46 -17.64 -18.03
C TRP A 198 -3.39 -17.52 -19.11
N ARG A 199 -2.52 -16.51 -19.00
CA ARG A 199 -1.35 -16.35 -19.89
C ARG A 199 -0.47 -17.59 -19.88
N TRP A 200 -0.18 -18.11 -18.69
CA TRP A 200 0.64 -19.30 -18.52
C TRP A 200 -0.07 -20.56 -19.04
N LYS A 201 -1.31 -20.79 -18.61
CA LYS A 201 -2.10 -22.00 -18.94
C LYS A 201 -2.40 -22.13 -20.43
N LEU A 202 -2.70 -21.01 -21.10
CA LEU A 202 -2.99 -20.98 -22.54
C LEU A 202 -1.74 -20.75 -23.40
N GLY A 203 -0.57 -20.63 -22.75
CA GLY A 203 0.74 -20.65 -23.39
C GLY A 203 1.13 -19.33 -24.06
N GLU A 204 0.57 -18.19 -23.67
CA GLU A 204 0.89 -16.87 -24.24
C GLU A 204 2.41 -16.67 -24.35
N TYR A 205 3.19 -17.03 -23.34
CA TYR A 205 4.65 -16.93 -23.35
C TYR A 205 5.36 -17.78 -24.41
N ARG A 206 4.83 -18.96 -24.78
CA ARG A 206 5.40 -19.78 -25.87
C ARG A 206 5.05 -19.24 -27.25
N TYR A 207 3.97 -18.46 -27.37
CA TYR A 207 3.44 -17.96 -28.64
C TYR A 207 3.70 -16.46 -28.87
N PHE A 208 4.15 -15.72 -27.84
CA PHE A 208 4.44 -14.27 -27.87
C PHE A 208 5.88 -13.91 -27.52
N LEU A 209 6.80 -14.87 -27.41
CA LEU A 209 8.23 -14.56 -27.36
C LEU A 209 8.60 -13.75 -28.62
N LEU A 210 8.84 -12.45 -28.43
CA LEU A 210 9.37 -11.52 -29.44
C LEU A 210 10.72 -11.99 -30.02
N PHE A 211 11.34 -13.00 -29.42
CA PHE A 211 12.61 -13.62 -29.83
C PHE A 211 12.46 -14.93 -30.61
N GLN A 212 11.25 -15.38 -30.97
CA GLN A 212 11.13 -16.48 -31.93
C GLN A 212 11.21 -15.95 -33.36
N SER A 213 12.42 -15.99 -33.92
CA SER A 213 12.73 -15.65 -35.33
C SER A 213 12.16 -16.64 -36.37
N SER A 214 11.32 -17.59 -35.97
CA SER A 214 10.76 -18.56 -36.91
C SER A 214 9.31 -18.24 -37.23
N THR A 215 9.04 -17.91 -38.49
CA THR A 215 7.73 -17.86 -39.15
C THR A 215 7.08 -19.24 -39.18
N LYS A 216 6.78 -19.84 -38.02
CA LYS A 216 5.97 -21.05 -37.94
C LYS A 216 4.50 -20.68 -38.13
N ARG A 217 3.84 -21.30 -39.12
CA ARG A 217 2.40 -21.18 -39.33
C ARG A 217 1.67 -21.51 -38.04
N PHE A 218 0.93 -20.54 -37.49
CA PHE A 218 0.10 -20.77 -36.32
C PHE A 218 -0.97 -21.82 -36.64
N SER A 219 -0.96 -22.94 -35.92
CA SER A 219 -2.04 -23.93 -35.98
C SER A 219 -3.36 -23.28 -35.56
N ILE A 220 -4.49 -23.70 -36.14
CA ILE A 220 -5.84 -23.24 -35.76
C ILE A 220 -6.06 -23.38 -34.24
N GLN A 221 -5.50 -24.42 -33.62
CA GLN A 221 -5.56 -24.63 -32.17
C GLN A 221 -4.76 -23.58 -31.37
N SER A 222 -3.67 -23.06 -31.92
CA SER A 222 -2.92 -21.97 -31.30
C SER A 222 -3.64 -20.63 -31.44
N MET A 223 -4.34 -20.41 -32.57
CA MET A 223 -5.17 -19.22 -32.78
C MET A 223 -6.38 -19.19 -31.84
N SER A 224 -7.06 -20.34 -31.65
CA SER A 224 -8.19 -20.43 -30.72
C SER A 224 -7.76 -20.23 -29.27
N ARG A 225 -6.64 -20.82 -28.82
CA ARG A 225 -6.06 -20.58 -27.49
C ARG A 225 -5.72 -19.11 -27.27
N LYS A 226 -5.16 -18.44 -28.27
CA LYS A 226 -4.83 -17.01 -28.23
C LYS A 226 -6.07 -16.13 -28.12
N LEU A 227 -7.13 -16.43 -28.87
CA LEU A 227 -8.41 -15.72 -28.78
C LEU A 227 -9.04 -15.89 -27.39
N LEU A 228 -9.06 -17.13 -26.89
CA LEU A 228 -9.60 -17.48 -25.59
C LEU A 228 -8.82 -16.78 -24.47
N CYS A 229 -7.48 -16.72 -24.58
CA CYS A 229 -6.62 -16.00 -23.64
C CYS A 229 -6.95 -14.49 -23.61
N LYS A 230 -7.09 -13.86 -24.78
CA LYS A 230 -7.49 -12.45 -24.88
C LYS A 230 -8.83 -12.17 -24.21
N ILE A 231 -9.81 -13.05 -24.40
CA ILE A 231 -11.14 -12.92 -23.77
C ILE A 231 -11.01 -13.03 -22.26
N LEU A 232 -10.31 -14.04 -21.74
CA LEU A 232 -10.20 -14.28 -20.30
C LEU A 232 -9.37 -13.23 -19.56
N ILE A 233 -8.40 -12.59 -20.22
CA ILE A 233 -7.57 -11.51 -19.67
C ILE A 233 -8.24 -10.13 -19.83
N HIS A 234 -9.35 -10.04 -20.56
CA HIS A 234 -10.06 -8.77 -20.71
C HIS A 234 -10.47 -8.19 -19.33
N PRO A 235 -10.28 -6.88 -19.07
CA PRO A 235 -10.49 -6.30 -17.73
C PRO A 235 -11.86 -6.58 -17.09
N TYR A 236 -12.93 -6.60 -17.90
CA TYR A 236 -14.27 -6.98 -17.44
C TYR A 236 -14.36 -8.45 -17.05
N MET A 237 -13.75 -9.35 -17.84
CA MET A 237 -13.73 -10.78 -17.56
C MET A 237 -12.90 -11.10 -16.31
N LEU A 238 -11.75 -10.44 -16.12
CA LEU A 238 -10.97 -10.58 -14.88
C LEU A 238 -11.75 -10.12 -13.65
N THR A 239 -12.50 -9.02 -13.78
CA THR A 239 -13.33 -8.52 -12.69
C THR A 239 -14.47 -9.49 -12.38
N LEU A 240 -15.14 -10.03 -13.40
CA LEU A 240 -16.19 -11.04 -13.24
C LEU A 240 -15.65 -12.32 -12.59
N GLN A 241 -14.53 -12.84 -13.09
CA GLN A 241 -13.87 -14.03 -12.53
C GLN A 241 -13.46 -13.82 -11.06
N PHE A 242 -12.89 -12.66 -10.73
CA PHE A 242 -12.53 -12.33 -9.36
C PHE A 242 -13.73 -12.36 -8.42
N TRP A 243 -14.83 -11.67 -8.77
CA TRP A 243 -16.02 -11.64 -7.93
C TRP A 243 -16.68 -13.01 -7.83
N LEU A 244 -16.79 -13.75 -8.94
CA LEU A 244 -17.28 -15.13 -8.91
C LEU A 244 -16.44 -16.01 -7.98
N ALA A 245 -15.12 -15.90 -8.02
CA ALA A 245 -14.24 -16.67 -7.14
C ALA A 245 -14.47 -16.34 -5.66
N ILE A 246 -14.61 -15.06 -5.30
CA ILE A 246 -14.90 -14.65 -3.93
C ILE A 246 -16.29 -15.11 -3.47
N HIS A 247 -17.33 -14.92 -4.29
CA HIS A 247 -18.70 -15.25 -3.92
C HIS A 247 -18.98 -16.76 -3.93
N SER A 248 -18.24 -17.52 -4.73
CA SER A 248 -18.32 -18.99 -4.71
C SER A 248 -17.92 -19.59 -3.36
N GLY A 249 -17.20 -18.84 -2.52
CA GLY A 249 -16.76 -19.28 -1.21
C GLY A 249 -15.63 -20.32 -1.22
N PHE A 250 -15.19 -20.80 -2.39
CA PHE A 250 -14.04 -21.73 -2.52
C PHE A 250 -12.69 -21.04 -2.30
N PHE A 251 -12.62 -19.74 -2.61
CA PHE A 251 -11.41 -18.94 -2.49
C PHE A 251 -11.52 -17.94 -1.35
N ARG A 252 -10.41 -17.74 -0.65
CA ARG A 252 -10.21 -16.66 0.32
C ARG A 252 -9.34 -15.58 -0.32
N PHE A 253 -9.72 -14.33 -0.09
CA PHE A 253 -8.89 -13.20 -0.45
C PHE A 253 -7.71 -13.09 0.52
N GLY A 254 -6.50 -13.21 -0.01
CA GLY A 254 -5.23 -12.94 0.65
C GLY A 254 -4.59 -11.70 0.04
N ASP A 255 -3.56 -11.16 0.70
CA ASP A 255 -2.83 -9.95 0.29
C ASP A 255 -2.32 -10.03 -1.16
N GLY A 256 -3.13 -9.55 -2.11
CA GLY A 256 -2.86 -9.61 -3.54
C GLY A 256 -3.12 -10.98 -4.21
N LYS A 257 -3.67 -11.99 -3.52
CA LYS A 257 -3.80 -13.36 -4.06
C LYS A 257 -5.13 -14.02 -3.70
N LEU A 258 -5.63 -14.90 -4.56
CA LEU A 258 -6.76 -15.79 -4.25
C LEU A 258 -6.23 -17.14 -3.78
N ILE A 259 -6.55 -17.52 -2.54
CA ILE A 259 -6.07 -18.75 -1.91
C ILE A 259 -7.22 -19.76 -1.86
N TYR A 260 -6.99 -20.97 -2.36
CA TYR A 260 -7.98 -22.06 -2.29
C TYR A 260 -8.09 -22.59 -0.86
N LYS A 261 -9.31 -22.68 -0.31
CA LYS A 261 -9.52 -22.98 1.12
C LYS A 261 -8.99 -24.35 1.58
N ASN A 262 -8.92 -25.36 0.72
CA ASN A 262 -8.44 -26.69 1.13
C ASN A 262 -6.91 -26.80 1.25
N ASN A 263 -6.13 -25.83 0.74
CA ASN A 263 -4.67 -25.91 0.79
C ASN A 263 -4.06 -25.55 2.16
N GLN A 264 -4.87 -25.17 3.15
CA GLN A 264 -4.37 -24.88 4.51
C GLN A 264 -4.40 -26.10 5.44
N LYS A 265 -5.32 -27.06 5.27
CA LYS A 265 -5.38 -28.26 6.12
C LYS A 265 -4.13 -29.14 6.02
N THR A 266 -3.34 -28.99 4.96
CA THR A 266 -2.10 -29.74 4.73
C THR A 266 -0.85 -29.10 5.34
N ASN A 267 -0.86 -27.79 5.63
CA ASN A 267 0.32 -27.08 6.14
C ASN A 267 0.27 -26.82 7.66
N GLU A 268 -0.87 -27.04 8.32
CA GLU A 268 -0.97 -27.03 9.79
C GLU A 268 -0.77 -28.44 10.40
N ALA A 269 -0.52 -29.45 9.55
CA ALA A 269 -0.27 -30.84 9.92
C ALA A 269 1.17 -31.31 9.61
N SER A 270 2.09 -30.37 9.36
CA SER A 270 3.52 -30.61 9.10
C SER A 270 4.39 -29.83 10.04
#